data_AF-A0A9W4P8H1-F1
#
_entry.id   AF-A0A9W4P8H1-F1
#
_cell.length_a   1.000
_cell.length_b   1.000
_cell.length_c   1.000
_cell.angle_alpha   90.00
_cell.angle_beta   90.00
_cell.angle_gamma   90.00
#
_symmetry.space_group_name_H-M   'P 1'
#
loop_
_entity.id
_entity.type
_entity.pdbx_description
1 polymer ?
#
loop_
_entity_poly.entity_id
_entity_poly.type
_entity_poly.pdbx_seq_one_letter_code
_entity_poly.pdbx_strand_id
1 'polypeptide(L)'
;MAPHTRTTCFDARLLRGLIGTMVTTYDLVSDGSSPEPTSLAPSTEPSRAKTSPDTPSALVASPMTVVSASSGVSRTWVITEKLSERAAPLTDHDVKMGRGSAKTVGKFLCYLAEDPEQIAFMRIYQQIPITGTEDASNDTLARQAVPPGVCGELECFKLLQSGRCSAVPRFLGHAESTQGDDGLLPGGYIRYLVWEKVPGEPLTEEFFWGLDDTARKNIRSKFCAAYE
;
A
#
# COMPACT_ATOMS: atom_id res chain seq x y z
N MET A 1 13.63 -17.44 40.18
CA MET A 1 13.78 -16.26 39.30
C MET A 1 13.02 -16.55 38.02
N ALA A 2 11.88 -15.92 37.82
CA ALA A 2 11.12 -16.05 36.57
C ALA A 2 11.78 -15.16 35.50
N PRO A 3 12.02 -15.65 34.28
CA PRO A 3 12.57 -14.81 33.22
C PRO A 3 11.56 -13.72 32.90
N HIS A 4 12.02 -12.48 32.94
CA HIS A 4 11.24 -11.33 32.50
C HIS A 4 10.91 -11.52 31.02
N THR A 5 9.66 -11.89 30.73
CA THR A 5 9.05 -11.66 29.43
C THR A 5 9.10 -10.15 29.20
N ARG A 6 10.15 -9.69 28.51
CA ARG A 6 10.12 -8.40 27.85
C ARG A 6 9.00 -8.49 26.82
N THR A 7 7.84 -8.00 27.22
CA THR A 7 6.77 -7.64 26.30
C THR A 7 7.36 -6.60 25.37
N THR A 8 7.84 -7.01 24.20
CA THR A 8 8.19 -6.11 23.10
C THR A 8 6.87 -5.54 22.60
N CYS A 9 6.35 -4.55 23.33
CA CYS A 9 5.18 -3.79 22.93
C CYS A 9 5.62 -2.89 21.78
N PHE A 10 5.77 -3.49 20.61
CA PHE A 10 5.81 -2.79 19.34
C PHE A 10 4.43 -2.16 19.17
N ASP A 11 4.24 -0.99 19.76
CA ASP A 11 3.01 -0.21 19.71
C ASP A 11 2.91 0.41 18.31
N ALA A 12 2.56 -0.46 17.36
CA ALA A 12 2.76 -0.28 15.92
C ALA A 12 1.75 0.69 15.30
N ARG A 13 1.81 1.93 15.75
CA ARG A 13 1.30 3.08 15.00
C ARG A 13 2.46 3.62 14.20
N LEU A 14 2.86 2.89 13.16
CA LEU A 14 4.02 3.20 12.31
C LEU A 14 3.65 4.19 11.22
N LEU A 15 2.39 4.17 10.78
CA LEU A 15 1.86 5.12 9.81
C LEU A 15 1.37 6.40 10.50
N ARG A 16 2.27 7.08 11.24
CA ARG A 16 2.01 8.39 11.86
C ARG A 16 2.40 9.52 10.91
N GLY A 17 1.78 10.68 11.11
CA GLY A 17 2.16 11.90 10.37
C GLY A 17 1.76 11.93 8.90
N LEU A 18 0.91 11.00 8.44
CA LEU A 18 0.43 10.98 7.05
C LEU A 18 -0.76 11.92 6.80
N ILE A 19 -1.37 12.48 7.86
CA ILE A 19 -2.47 13.44 7.71
C ILE A 19 -1.92 14.72 7.07
N GLY A 20 -2.57 15.19 6.02
CA GLY A 20 -2.14 16.31 5.19
C GLY A 20 -1.20 15.92 4.04
N THR A 21 -0.70 14.68 4.01
CA THR A 21 0.16 14.21 2.92
C THR A 21 -0.64 14.04 1.64
N MET A 22 -0.05 14.49 0.53
CA MET A 22 -0.57 14.29 -0.82
C MET A 22 0.01 13.02 -1.44
N VAL A 23 -0.84 12.19 -2.04
CA VAL A 23 -0.45 10.95 -2.72
C VAL A 23 -1.04 10.96 -4.12
N THR A 24 -0.19 10.84 -5.14
CA THR A 24 -0.64 10.69 -6.53
C THR A 24 -0.74 9.21 -6.89
N THR A 25 -1.90 8.81 -7.42
CA THR A 25 -2.19 7.45 -7.87
C THR A 25 -2.60 7.43 -9.33
N TYR A 26 -2.49 6.26 -9.94
CA TYR A 26 -2.78 6.04 -11.35
C TYR A 26 -3.90 5.02 -11.50
N ASP A 27 -4.73 5.24 -12.51
CA ASP A 27 -5.84 4.36 -12.89
C ASP A 27 -5.33 2.97 -13.25
N LEU A 28 -6.22 1.97 -13.14
CA LEU A 28 -5.99 0.69 -13.81
C LEU A 28 -6.09 0.95 -15.32
N VAL A 29 -4.93 1.00 -15.99
CA VAL A 29 -4.90 0.99 -17.45
C VAL A 29 -5.59 -0.29 -17.90
N SER A 30 -6.60 -0.17 -18.77
CA SER A 30 -7.11 -1.33 -19.49
C SER A 30 -6.01 -1.75 -20.47
N ASP A 31 -5.13 -2.64 -20.04
CA ASP A 31 -4.21 -3.32 -20.95
C ASP A 31 -5.04 -4.21 -21.87
N GLY A 32 -5.55 -3.60 -22.94
CA GLY A 32 -5.86 -4.33 -24.15
C GLY A 32 -4.54 -4.78 -24.77
N SER A 33 -4.40 -6.09 -24.95
CA SER A 33 -3.30 -6.81 -25.59
C SER A 33 -2.09 -7.21 -24.72
N SER A 34 -1.99 -8.52 -24.52
CA SER A 34 -0.78 -9.23 -24.16
C SER A 34 0.21 -9.16 -25.33
N PRO A 35 1.48 -8.74 -25.16
CA PRO A 35 2.48 -8.95 -26.19
C PRO A 35 3.12 -10.34 -26.01
N GLU A 36 3.11 -11.14 -27.09
CA GLU A 36 3.93 -12.34 -27.24
C GLU A 36 5.43 -12.02 -27.12
N PRO A 37 6.26 -12.98 -26.66
CA PRO A 37 7.68 -12.77 -26.50
C PRO A 37 8.39 -12.81 -27.86
N THR A 38 8.83 -11.66 -28.37
CA THR A 38 9.76 -11.63 -29.50
C THR A 38 11.19 -11.75 -28.97
N SER A 39 11.83 -12.88 -29.28
CA SER A 39 13.26 -13.09 -29.10
C SER A 39 14.07 -12.13 -29.98
N LEU A 40 15.22 -11.66 -29.52
CA LEU A 40 16.49 -11.62 -30.26
C LEU A 40 17.60 -11.01 -29.37
N ALA A 41 18.72 -11.74 -29.27
CA ALA A 41 20.02 -11.30 -28.75
C ALA A 41 20.99 -11.10 -29.95
N PRO A 42 22.30 -10.76 -29.80
CA PRO A 42 22.98 -9.86 -28.86
C PRO A 42 23.98 -8.88 -29.56
N SER A 43 24.73 -8.12 -28.73
CA SER A 43 26.04 -7.44 -28.97
C SER A 43 25.93 -6.01 -29.54
N THR A 44 26.60 -4.97 -29.00
CA THR A 44 28.06 -4.82 -28.89
C THR A 44 28.42 -3.58 -28.03
N GLU A 45 29.50 -3.69 -27.23
CA GLU A 45 30.20 -2.63 -26.46
C GLU A 45 31.03 -1.67 -27.36
N PRO A 46 31.41 -0.44 -26.95
CA PRO A 46 32.71 -0.27 -26.27
C PRO A 46 32.86 0.90 -25.24
N SER A 47 33.57 0.57 -24.15
CA SER A 47 34.62 1.30 -23.39
C SER A 47 34.80 2.85 -23.40
N ARG A 48 34.73 3.42 -22.17
CA ARG A 48 35.80 4.10 -21.36
C ARG A 48 36.08 5.63 -21.42
N ALA A 49 36.20 6.18 -20.19
CA ALA A 49 36.97 7.36 -19.67
C ALA A 49 36.23 8.71 -19.55
N LYS A 50 36.44 9.61 -18.56
CA LYS A 50 37.06 9.67 -17.21
C LYS A 50 36.74 11.09 -16.62
N THR A 51 36.67 11.18 -15.28
CA THR A 51 37.00 12.32 -14.37
C THR A 51 36.18 13.63 -14.27
N SER A 52 35.82 13.94 -13.01
CA SER A 52 35.23 15.16 -12.39
C SER A 52 36.20 16.37 -12.31
N PRO A 53 35.85 17.59 -11.79
CA PRO A 53 35.52 17.84 -10.35
C PRO A 53 34.50 18.99 -9.98
N ASP A 54 33.96 18.86 -8.76
CA ASP A 54 33.49 19.78 -7.67
C ASP A 54 32.99 21.22 -7.92
N THR A 55 31.85 21.62 -7.30
CA THR A 55 31.69 22.50 -6.08
C THR A 55 30.18 22.64 -5.68
N PRO A 56 29.73 23.29 -4.55
CA PRO A 56 28.71 22.72 -3.66
C PRO A 56 27.40 23.55 -3.53
N SER A 57 26.51 23.07 -2.65
CA SER A 57 25.41 23.79 -1.97
C SER A 57 24.01 23.73 -2.60
N ALA A 58 23.08 23.05 -1.91
CA ALA A 58 21.91 23.66 -1.25
C ALA A 58 20.84 22.59 -0.93
N LEU A 59 20.30 22.67 0.29
CA LEU A 59 19.16 21.92 0.80
C LEU A 59 17.92 22.09 -0.11
N VAL A 60 17.43 20.99 -0.67
CA VAL A 60 16.03 20.88 -1.13
C VAL A 60 15.57 19.46 -0.85
N ALA A 61 14.44 19.32 -0.15
CA ALA A 61 13.78 18.04 0.07
C ALA A 61 13.51 17.36 -1.28
N SER A 62 14.11 16.19 -1.48
CA SER A 62 13.97 15.44 -2.74
C SER A 62 12.53 14.97 -2.91
N PRO A 63 11.88 15.23 -4.06
CA PRO A 63 10.63 14.57 -4.39
C PRO A 63 10.91 13.08 -4.59
N MET A 64 10.12 12.23 -3.94
CA MET A 64 10.16 10.78 -4.11
C MET A 64 10.09 10.42 -5.59
N THR A 65 11.08 9.68 -6.10
CA THR A 65 11.10 9.23 -7.50
C THR A 65 9.96 8.24 -7.72
N VAL A 66 8.91 8.72 -8.39
CA VAL A 66 7.81 7.88 -8.85
C VAL A 66 8.25 7.21 -10.14
N VAL A 67 8.45 5.89 -10.11
CA VAL A 67 8.67 5.11 -11.33
C VAL A 67 7.37 4.43 -11.71
N SER A 68 6.61 5.05 -12.61
CA SER A 68 5.74 4.34 -13.56
C SER A 68 5.32 5.29 -14.67
N ALA A 69 5.86 5.07 -15.87
CA ALA A 69 5.34 5.68 -17.09
C ALA A 69 4.19 4.80 -17.60
N SER A 70 2.97 5.06 -17.13
CA SER A 70 1.75 4.56 -17.76
C SER A 70 0.85 5.75 -18.08
N SER A 71 0.29 5.78 -19.29
CA SER A 71 -0.61 6.84 -19.78
C SER A 71 -2.00 6.83 -19.09
N GLY A 72 -2.07 6.38 -17.84
CA GLY A 72 -3.27 6.45 -17.02
C GLY A 72 -3.53 7.88 -16.56
N VAL A 73 -4.79 8.20 -16.28
CA VAL A 73 -5.11 9.44 -15.58
C VAL A 73 -4.43 9.39 -14.22
N SER A 74 -3.74 10.46 -13.83
CA SER A 74 -3.21 10.59 -12.48
C SER A 74 -4.20 11.37 -11.62
N ARG A 75 -4.42 10.92 -10.40
CA ARG A 75 -5.24 11.62 -9.39
C ARG A 75 -4.43 11.84 -8.14
N THR A 76 -4.54 13.02 -7.54
CA THR A 76 -3.83 13.35 -6.30
C THR A 76 -4.79 13.44 -5.13
N TRP A 77 -4.49 12.72 -4.06
CA TRP A 77 -5.34 12.57 -2.88
C TRP A 77 -4.71 13.20 -1.66
N VAL A 78 -5.49 13.90 -0.85
CA VAL A 78 -5.07 14.44 0.45
C VAL A 78 -5.58 13.54 1.55
N ILE A 79 -4.68 12.98 2.36
CA ILE A 79 -5.05 12.14 3.51
C ILE A 79 -5.57 13.02 4.64
N THR A 80 -6.76 12.72 5.17
CA THR A 80 -7.40 13.53 6.22
C THR A 80 -7.49 12.84 7.56
N GLU A 81 -7.68 11.52 7.58
CA GLU A 81 -7.91 10.77 8.82
C GLU A 81 -7.31 9.38 8.72
N LYS A 82 -6.72 8.89 9.82
CA LYS A 82 -6.34 7.49 9.95
C LYS A 82 -7.45 6.72 10.66
N LEU A 83 -8.10 5.82 9.94
CA LEU A 83 -9.23 5.03 10.43
C LEU A 83 -8.78 3.78 11.17
N SER A 84 -7.76 3.09 10.65
CA SER A 84 -7.19 1.91 11.30
C SER A 84 -5.75 1.66 10.87
N GLU A 85 -5.01 0.92 11.69
CA GLU A 85 -3.70 0.40 11.35
C GLU A 85 -3.52 -0.98 11.98
N ARG A 86 -2.93 -1.90 11.21
CA ARG A 86 -2.55 -3.22 11.69
C ARG A 86 -1.17 -3.58 11.16
N ALA A 87 -0.25 -3.85 12.09
CA ALA A 87 1.02 -4.48 11.74
C ALA A 87 0.85 -5.99 11.55
N ALA A 88 1.58 -6.53 10.59
CA ALA A 88 1.84 -7.95 10.38
C ALA A 88 3.36 -8.15 10.55
N PRO A 89 3.87 -8.13 11.80
CA PRO A 89 5.28 -8.35 12.07
C PRO A 89 5.65 -9.80 11.70
N LEU A 90 6.90 -10.00 11.25
CA LEU A 90 7.47 -11.32 11.01
C LEU A 90 8.83 -11.40 11.70
N THR A 91 9.13 -12.57 12.26
CA THR A 91 10.47 -12.90 12.74
C THR A 91 11.38 -13.31 11.58
N ASP A 92 12.69 -13.34 11.81
CA ASP A 92 13.66 -13.90 10.84
C ASP A 92 13.31 -15.34 10.43
N HIS A 93 12.83 -16.16 11.37
CA HIS A 93 12.37 -17.52 11.08
C HIS A 93 11.17 -17.52 10.12
N ASP A 94 10.18 -16.64 10.32
CA ASP A 94 9.01 -16.55 9.46
C ASP A 94 9.37 -16.17 8.02
N VAL A 95 10.30 -15.24 7.86
CA VAL A 95 10.82 -14.83 6.55
C VAL A 95 11.56 -16.00 5.87
N LYS A 96 12.43 -16.72 6.61
CA LYS A 96 13.13 -17.91 6.12
C LYS A 96 12.18 -19.04 5.72
N MET A 97 11.02 -19.14 6.37
CA MET A 97 9.95 -20.08 6.00
C MET A 97 9.08 -19.60 4.83
N GLY A 98 9.41 -18.47 4.20
CA GLY A 98 8.70 -17.97 3.03
C GLY A 98 7.33 -17.36 3.32
N ARG A 99 7.08 -16.87 4.55
CA ARG A 99 5.79 -16.22 4.91
C ARG A 99 5.61 -14.82 4.31
N GLY A 100 6.55 -14.37 3.47
CA GLY A 100 6.55 -13.05 2.85
C GLY A 100 7.38 -12.04 3.64
N SER A 101 7.03 -10.75 3.52
CA SER A 101 7.69 -9.64 4.21
C SER A 101 6.83 -9.08 5.35
N ALA A 102 7.51 -8.65 6.42
CA ALA A 102 6.88 -7.90 7.49
C ALA A 102 6.33 -6.58 6.92
N LYS A 103 5.09 -6.24 7.29
CA LYS A 103 4.44 -5.02 6.79
C LYS A 103 3.44 -4.45 7.78
N THR A 104 3.17 -3.16 7.68
CA THR A 104 2.02 -2.52 8.29
C THR A 104 0.99 -2.14 7.22
N VAL A 105 -0.28 -2.17 7.60
CA VAL A 105 -1.40 -1.84 6.73
C VAL A 105 -2.29 -0.83 7.44
N GLY A 106 -2.42 0.37 6.86
CA GLY A 106 -3.30 1.42 7.36
C GLY A 106 -4.45 1.69 6.42
N LYS A 107 -5.63 1.97 6.98
CA LYS A 107 -6.78 2.51 6.24
C LYS A 107 -6.99 3.97 6.64
N PHE A 108 -7.17 4.81 5.64
CA PHE A 108 -7.29 6.25 5.78
C PHE A 108 -8.52 6.77 5.04
N LEU A 109 -9.03 7.89 5.50
CA LEU A 109 -9.92 8.76 4.75
C LEU A 109 -9.07 9.76 3.97
N CYS A 110 -9.47 10.04 2.73
CA CYS A 110 -8.85 11.05 1.89
C CYS A 110 -9.88 11.72 0.98
N TYR A 111 -9.51 12.85 0.38
CA TYR A 111 -10.30 13.49 -0.69
C TYR A 111 -9.44 13.78 -1.91
N LEU A 112 -10.07 13.94 -3.08
CA LEU A 112 -9.38 14.31 -4.32
C LEU A 112 -8.95 15.78 -4.24
N ALA A 113 -7.67 16.08 -4.46
CA ALA A 113 -7.14 17.45 -4.35
C ALA A 113 -7.87 18.45 -5.28
N GLU A 114 -8.32 17.98 -6.44
CA GLU A 114 -9.06 18.76 -7.44
C GLU A 114 -10.55 18.93 -7.10
N ASP A 115 -11.10 18.03 -6.29
CA ASP A 115 -12.51 18.00 -5.87
C ASP A 115 -12.62 17.48 -4.43
N PRO A 116 -12.58 18.38 -3.42
CA PRO A 116 -12.66 17.99 -2.02
C PRO A 116 -13.97 17.32 -1.61
N GLU A 117 -15.03 17.42 -2.41
CA GLU A 117 -16.28 16.70 -2.16
C GLU A 117 -16.16 15.21 -2.51
N GLN A 118 -15.22 14.86 -3.39
CA GLN A 118 -14.91 13.48 -3.71
C GLN A 118 -14.07 12.82 -2.61
N ILE A 119 -14.76 12.26 -1.63
CA ILE A 119 -14.19 11.49 -0.52
C ILE A 119 -13.94 10.03 -0.93
N ALA A 120 -12.82 9.49 -0.49
CA ALA A 120 -12.39 8.12 -0.76
C ALA A 120 -11.75 7.45 0.46
N PHE A 121 -11.59 6.15 0.38
CA PHE A 121 -10.72 5.40 1.28
C PHE A 121 -9.37 5.14 0.61
N MET A 122 -8.30 5.26 1.38
CA MET A 122 -6.96 4.87 0.97
C MET A 122 -6.44 3.76 1.88
N ARG A 123 -5.88 2.70 1.30
CA ARG A 123 -5.08 1.71 2.02
C ARG A 123 -3.62 1.86 1.67
N ILE A 124 -2.80 1.89 2.71
CA ILE A 124 -1.34 1.97 2.60
C ILE A 124 -0.76 0.68 3.13
N TYR A 125 0.00 -0.03 2.29
CA TYR A 125 0.85 -1.13 2.68
C TYR A 125 2.29 -0.64 2.70
N GLN A 126 2.96 -0.71 3.85
CA GLN A 126 4.36 -0.31 3.97
C GLN A 126 5.17 -1.47 4.55
N GLN A 127 6.29 -1.82 3.90
CA GLN A 127 7.22 -2.80 4.46
C GLN A 127 7.85 -2.23 5.74
N ILE A 128 7.98 -3.08 6.76
CA ILE A 128 8.56 -2.71 8.06
C ILE A 128 9.72 -3.66 8.40
N PRO A 129 10.59 -3.31 9.35
CA PRO A 129 11.63 -4.20 9.85
C PRO A 129 11.07 -5.53 10.36
N ILE A 130 11.87 -6.59 10.24
CA ILE A 130 11.59 -7.85 10.94
C ILE A 130 11.71 -7.64 12.45
N THR A 131 10.93 -8.39 13.21
CA THR A 131 10.90 -8.25 14.68
C THR A 131 12.27 -8.48 15.30
N GLY A 132 12.70 -7.55 16.15
CA GLY A 132 13.99 -7.57 16.84
C GLY A 132 15.11 -6.85 16.10
N THR A 133 14.83 -6.19 14.97
CA THR A 133 15.81 -5.40 14.21
C THR A 133 15.44 -3.93 14.07
N GLU A 134 14.41 -3.47 14.78
CA GLU A 134 13.81 -2.14 14.65
C GLU A 134 14.81 -1.01 14.90
N ASP A 135 15.74 -1.21 15.85
CA ASP A 135 16.78 -0.24 16.21
C ASP A 135 18.12 -0.49 15.49
N ALA A 136 18.13 -1.35 14.47
CA ALA A 136 19.35 -1.64 13.70
C ALA A 136 19.76 -0.44 12.83
N SER A 137 21.01 -0.42 12.38
CA SER A 137 21.48 0.61 11.45
C SER A 137 20.70 0.59 10.14
N ASN A 138 20.60 1.74 9.46
CA ASN A 138 19.96 1.84 8.14
C ASN A 138 20.52 0.83 7.14
N ASP A 139 21.83 0.59 7.12
CA ASP A 139 22.44 -0.45 6.27
C ASP A 139 21.91 -1.85 6.57
N THR A 140 21.61 -2.13 7.84
CA THR A 140 21.05 -3.42 8.26
C THR A 140 19.58 -3.55 7.91
N LEU A 141 18.81 -2.48 8.05
CA LEU A 141 17.41 -2.41 7.64
C LEU A 141 17.28 -2.51 6.11
N ALA A 142 18.12 -1.79 5.37
CA ALA A 142 18.11 -1.79 3.91
C ALA A 142 18.33 -3.18 3.30
N ARG A 143 19.12 -4.03 3.96
CA ARG A 143 19.32 -5.43 3.55
C ARG A 143 18.06 -6.30 3.65
N GLN A 144 17.04 -5.85 4.38
CA GLN A 144 15.75 -6.55 4.50
C GLN A 144 14.73 -6.10 3.45
N ALA A 145 15.02 -5.04 2.70
CA ALA A 145 14.15 -4.56 1.64
C ALA A 145 13.93 -5.65 0.60
N VAL A 146 12.67 -5.87 0.23
CA VAL A 146 12.32 -6.77 -0.86
C VAL A 146 11.43 -6.05 -1.86
N PRO A 147 11.45 -6.47 -3.14
CA PRO A 147 10.47 -5.98 -4.10
C PRO A 147 9.04 -6.23 -3.62
N PRO A 148 8.09 -5.34 -3.95
CA PRO A 148 6.69 -5.55 -3.62
C PRO A 148 6.16 -6.81 -4.31
N GLY A 149 5.69 -7.78 -3.53
CA GLY A 149 5.01 -8.97 -4.06
C GLY A 149 3.60 -8.64 -4.58
N VAL A 150 2.93 -9.66 -5.14
CA VAL A 150 1.55 -9.54 -5.64
C VAL A 150 0.62 -9.00 -4.54
N CYS A 151 -0.11 -7.94 -4.85
CA CYS A 151 -1.15 -7.41 -3.97
C CYS A 151 -2.48 -8.09 -4.30
N GLY A 152 -2.86 -9.10 -3.52
CA GLY A 152 -4.13 -9.81 -3.75
C GLY A 152 -5.34 -8.87 -3.80
N GLU A 153 -5.35 -7.80 -3.00
CA GLU A 153 -6.43 -6.81 -3.05
C GLU A 153 -6.46 -6.00 -4.35
N LEU A 154 -5.31 -5.58 -4.87
CA LEU A 154 -5.24 -4.88 -6.17
C LEU A 154 -5.73 -5.81 -7.29
N GLU A 155 -5.31 -7.07 -7.28
CA GLU A 155 -5.75 -8.07 -8.26
C GLU A 155 -7.26 -8.35 -8.14
N CYS A 156 -7.80 -8.39 -6.93
CA CYS A 156 -9.25 -8.47 -6.72
C CYS A 156 -9.98 -7.26 -7.31
N PHE A 157 -9.50 -6.03 -7.09
CA PHE A 157 -10.12 -4.83 -7.69
C PHE A 157 -10.09 -4.88 -9.22
N LYS A 158 -8.97 -5.27 -9.82
CA LYS A 158 -8.85 -5.45 -11.28
C LYS A 158 -9.88 -6.45 -11.81
N LEU A 159 -9.99 -7.61 -11.17
CA LEU A 159 -10.90 -8.67 -11.58
C LEU A 159 -12.37 -8.24 -11.43
N LEU A 160 -12.73 -7.69 -10.27
CA LEU A 160 -14.12 -7.31 -9.96
C LEU A 160 -14.60 -6.13 -10.82
N GLN A 161 -13.71 -5.18 -11.12
CA GLN A 161 -14.02 -4.05 -11.99
C GLN A 161 -14.14 -4.46 -13.46
N SER A 162 -13.26 -5.34 -13.96
CA SER A 162 -13.40 -5.89 -15.32
C SER A 162 -14.67 -6.73 -15.48
N GLY A 163 -15.08 -7.44 -14.43
CA GLY A 163 -16.37 -8.14 -14.35
C GLY A 163 -17.59 -7.22 -14.13
N ARG A 164 -17.40 -5.90 -14.02
CA ARG A 164 -18.46 -4.91 -13.76
C ARG A 164 -19.33 -5.24 -12.52
N CYS A 165 -18.71 -5.78 -11.48
CA CYS A 165 -19.41 -6.11 -10.24
C CYS A 165 -19.95 -4.83 -9.58
N SER A 166 -21.27 -4.71 -9.47
CA SER A 166 -21.94 -3.54 -8.87
C SER A 166 -21.84 -3.49 -7.34
N ALA A 167 -21.50 -4.63 -6.70
CA ALA A 167 -21.37 -4.74 -5.25
C ALA A 167 -20.00 -4.28 -4.71
N VAL A 168 -19.06 -3.92 -5.60
CA VAL A 168 -17.70 -3.53 -5.25
C VAL A 168 -17.54 -2.03 -5.47
N PRO A 169 -17.03 -1.26 -4.49
CA PRO A 169 -16.77 0.16 -4.67
C PRO A 169 -15.86 0.41 -5.88
N ARG A 170 -16.06 1.53 -6.56
CA ARG A 170 -15.21 1.89 -7.69
C ARG A 170 -13.76 2.06 -7.24
N PHE A 171 -12.86 1.37 -7.92
CA PHE A 171 -11.43 1.57 -7.73
C PHE A 171 -11.00 2.89 -8.39
N LEU A 172 -10.22 3.69 -7.67
CA LEU A 172 -9.87 5.06 -8.07
C LEU A 172 -8.40 5.21 -8.46
N GLY A 173 -7.54 4.28 -8.04
CA GLY A 173 -6.16 4.21 -8.49
C GLY A 173 -5.24 3.48 -7.50
N HIS A 174 -4.02 3.19 -7.96
CA HIS A 174 -2.93 2.76 -7.10
C HIS A 174 -1.62 3.48 -7.40
N ALA A 175 -0.71 3.40 -6.45
CA ALA A 175 0.69 3.75 -6.65
C ALA A 175 1.58 2.80 -5.85
N GLU A 176 2.81 2.62 -6.33
CA GLU A 176 3.87 1.95 -5.60
C GLU A 176 5.11 2.84 -5.62
N SER A 177 5.83 2.88 -4.52
CA SER A 177 7.13 3.54 -4.45
C SER A 177 8.06 2.83 -3.49
N THR A 178 9.32 3.24 -3.52
CA THR A 178 10.36 2.76 -2.63
C THR A 178 10.55 3.75 -1.49
N GLN A 179 10.70 3.24 -0.27
CA GLN A 179 10.99 4.04 0.92
C GLN A 179 12.41 4.63 0.81
N GLY A 180 12.53 5.93 1.11
CA GLY A 180 13.83 6.59 1.20
C GLY A 180 14.60 6.25 2.47
N ASP A 181 15.74 6.90 2.67
CA ASP A 181 16.68 6.62 3.75
C ASP A 181 16.12 6.89 5.16
N ASP A 182 15.14 7.79 5.26
CA ASP A 182 14.42 8.11 6.51
C ASP A 182 13.15 7.26 6.70
N GLY A 183 12.89 6.30 5.82
CA GLY A 183 11.76 5.38 5.92
C GLY A 183 11.92 4.37 7.05
N LEU A 184 10.83 3.69 7.40
CA LEU A 184 10.84 2.60 8.40
C LEU A 184 11.77 1.46 7.98
N LEU A 185 11.88 1.25 6.67
CA LEU A 185 12.79 0.30 6.07
C LEU A 185 13.35 0.93 4.79
N PRO A 186 14.56 1.53 4.82
CA PRO A 186 15.18 2.09 3.63
C PRO A 186 15.21 1.08 2.48
N GLY A 187 14.80 1.49 1.28
CA GLY A 187 14.68 0.60 0.12
C GLY A 187 13.47 -0.35 0.14
N GLY A 188 12.73 -0.45 1.24
CA GLY A 188 11.50 -1.23 1.32
C GLY A 188 10.38 -0.65 0.47
N TYR A 189 9.36 -1.44 0.15
CA TYR A 189 8.23 -0.93 -0.65
C TYR A 189 7.20 -0.16 0.20
N ILE A 190 6.46 0.73 -0.46
CA ILE A 190 5.19 1.27 -0.01
C ILE A 190 4.18 1.25 -1.17
N ARG A 191 2.94 0.91 -0.89
CA ARG A 191 1.87 0.74 -1.87
C ARG A 191 0.60 1.42 -1.39
N TYR A 192 -0.04 2.16 -2.29
CA TYR A 192 -1.26 2.92 -2.06
C TYR A 192 -2.36 2.36 -2.95
N LEU A 193 -3.52 2.05 -2.36
CA LEU A 193 -4.74 1.69 -3.07
C LEU A 193 -5.82 2.70 -2.68
N VAL A 194 -6.55 3.24 -3.64
CA VAL A 194 -7.64 4.18 -3.39
C VAL A 194 -8.92 3.67 -4.02
N TRP A 195 -10.01 3.65 -3.25
CA TRP A 195 -11.33 3.27 -3.72
C TRP A 195 -12.42 4.17 -3.11
N GLU A 196 -13.57 4.18 -3.75
CA GLU A 196 -14.71 5.01 -3.38
C GLU A 196 -15.20 4.75 -1.95
N LYS A 197 -15.54 5.83 -1.23
CA LYS A 197 -16.34 5.74 -0.01
C LYS A 197 -17.82 5.74 -0.39
N VAL A 198 -18.43 4.57 -0.40
CA VAL A 198 -19.88 4.42 -0.64
C VAL A 198 -20.71 4.97 0.54
N PRO A 199 -21.96 5.41 0.31
CA PRO A 199 -22.88 5.80 1.37
C PRO A 199 -23.17 4.64 2.34
N GLY A 200 -23.39 4.99 3.60
CA GLY A 200 -23.75 4.04 4.66
C GLY A 200 -22.63 3.79 5.68
N GLU A 201 -22.97 2.95 6.65
CA GLU A 201 -22.09 2.57 7.75
C GLU A 201 -21.68 1.10 7.63
N PRO A 202 -20.43 0.74 7.99
CA PRO A 202 -20.00 -0.65 8.00
C PRO A 202 -20.82 -1.46 9.00
N LEU A 203 -21.31 -2.63 8.59
CA LEU A 203 -21.89 -3.63 9.48
C LEU A 203 -20.77 -4.31 10.28
N THR A 204 -20.47 -3.80 11.46
CA THR A 204 -19.53 -4.47 12.38
C THR A 204 -20.17 -5.73 12.96
N GLU A 205 -19.33 -6.64 13.47
CA GLU A 205 -19.80 -7.86 14.13
C GLU A 205 -20.67 -7.50 15.35
N GLU A 206 -20.22 -6.57 16.18
CA GLU A 206 -20.91 -6.11 17.38
C GLU A 206 -22.25 -5.46 17.03
N PHE A 207 -22.26 -4.60 16.00
CA PHE A 207 -23.49 -3.96 15.53
C PHE A 207 -24.47 -5.02 15.03
N PHE A 208 -24.04 -5.89 14.12
CA PHE A 208 -24.91 -6.88 13.50
C PHE A 208 -25.51 -7.85 14.51
N TRP A 209 -24.72 -8.35 15.47
CA TRP A 209 -25.21 -9.28 16.49
C TRP A 209 -25.98 -8.61 17.63
N GLY A 210 -25.82 -7.29 17.80
CA GLY A 210 -26.66 -6.49 18.69
C GLY A 210 -28.09 -6.28 18.17
N LEU A 211 -28.36 -6.55 16.89
CA LEU A 211 -29.69 -6.43 16.30
C LEU A 211 -30.61 -7.62 16.66
N ASP A 212 -31.91 -7.34 16.72
CA ASP A 212 -32.91 -8.40 16.85
C ASP A 212 -32.93 -9.36 15.65
N ASP A 213 -33.59 -10.51 15.82
CA ASP A 213 -33.63 -11.55 14.79
C ASP A 213 -34.30 -11.11 13.48
N THR A 214 -35.29 -10.24 13.54
CA THR A 214 -36.02 -9.72 12.37
C THR A 214 -35.10 -8.82 11.54
N ALA A 215 -34.40 -7.89 12.19
CA ALA A 215 -33.45 -7.00 11.54
C ALA A 215 -32.29 -7.79 10.89
N ARG A 216 -31.72 -8.77 11.60
CA ARG A 216 -30.66 -9.63 11.06
C ARG A 216 -31.12 -10.43 9.85
N LYS A 217 -32.34 -10.99 9.88
CA LYS A 217 -32.94 -11.70 8.74
C LYS A 217 -33.15 -10.79 7.53
N ASN A 218 -33.63 -9.56 7.76
CA ASN A 218 -33.80 -8.58 6.70
C ASN A 218 -32.47 -8.24 6.01
N ILE A 219 -31.42 -7.93 6.79
CA ILE A 219 -30.07 -7.65 6.27
C ILE A 219 -29.54 -8.81 5.44
N ARG A 220 -29.63 -10.05 5.96
CA ARG A 220 -29.19 -11.25 5.22
C ARG A 220 -29.94 -11.42 3.90
N SER A 221 -31.26 -11.22 3.90
CA SER A 221 -32.07 -11.31 2.68
C SER A 221 -31.66 -10.25 1.65
N LYS A 222 -31.42 -9.00 2.08
CA LYS A 222 -30.91 -7.93 1.21
C LYS A 222 -29.52 -8.25 0.65
N PHE A 223 -28.64 -8.84 1.47
CA PHE A 223 -27.30 -9.25 1.03
C PHE A 223 -27.38 -10.36 -0.03
N CYS A 224 -28.20 -11.39 0.17
CA CYS A 224 -28.41 -12.44 -0.82
C CYS A 224 -28.91 -11.87 -2.16
N ALA A 225 -29.91 -11.00 -2.13
CA ALA A 225 -30.46 -10.38 -3.35
C ALA A 225 -29.47 -9.47 -4.08
N ALA A 226 -28.48 -8.89 -3.38
CA ALA A 226 -27.42 -8.08 -3.99
C ALA A 226 -26.29 -8.92 -4.59
N TYR A 227 -26.22 -10.20 -4.26
CA TYR A 227 -25.19 -11.13 -4.73
C TYR A 227 -25.62 -11.96 -5.95
N GLU A 228 -26.93 -12.09 -6.19
CA GLU A 228 -27.52 -12.71 -7.40
C GLU A 228 -27.39 -11.82 -8.64
#